data_AF-A0A1X0RLZ2-F1
#
_entry.id   AF-A0A1X0RLZ2-F1
#
_cell.length_a   1.000
_cell.length_b   1.000
_cell.length_c   1.000
_cell.angle_alpha   90.00
_cell.angle_beta   90.00
_cell.angle_gamma   90.00
#
_symmetry.space_group_name_H-M   'P 1'
#
loop_
_entity.id
_entity.type
_entity.pdbx_description
1 polymer ?
#
loop_
_entity_poly.entity_id
_entity_poly.type
_entity_poly.pdbx_seq_one_letter_code
_entity_poly.pdbx_strand_id
1 'polypeptide(L)'
;MNYEKVIKWLNDHEEQLPITATCGYNDALAIATLVSGAVTVIHYLSAEIFRDYSQVDRAWSILPILYAWHFTIHDYLTKEVFNPRLVVASILISIWGSRLTFNFARKGGYYRNSQDYRYLYIKEKIGGVLMAILNLTAIAPFQNILLLLISSPLYVVSKVSNKSVALSTFDWIIVSLHLGFLLIEAVADEQQYAFQTAKHALLEYLQSSQLKDDYKHGFLWHSGLFQYSRHPNFFAEMSMWWVIYLFSVSAIQEATGVLHLVNTQITRYIKSVSTSLFHGFLLMNSI
;
A
#
# COMPACT_ATOMS: atom_id res chain seq x y z
N MET A 1 4.61 -23.29 -29.38
CA MET A 1 3.84 -22.33 -30.21
C MET A 1 4.85 -21.47 -30.97
N ASN A 2 4.73 -21.36 -32.30
CA ASN A 2 5.72 -20.68 -33.16
C ASN A 2 5.72 -19.16 -32.88
N TYR A 3 6.87 -18.59 -32.53
CA TYR A 3 7.04 -17.20 -32.09
C TYR A 3 6.41 -16.20 -33.06
N GLU A 4 6.53 -16.45 -34.36
CA GLU A 4 5.95 -15.60 -35.41
C GLU A 4 4.41 -15.57 -35.40
N LYS A 5 3.75 -16.67 -35.03
CA LYS A 5 2.29 -16.70 -34.90
C LYS A 5 1.80 -15.88 -33.71
N VAL A 6 2.61 -15.81 -32.64
CA VAL A 6 2.30 -15.00 -31.45
C VAL A 6 2.46 -13.51 -31.74
N ILE A 7 3.54 -13.12 -32.43
CA ILE A 7 3.74 -11.72 -32.83
C ILE A 7 2.65 -11.26 -33.80
N LYS A 8 2.26 -12.11 -34.76
CA LYS A 8 1.18 -11.79 -35.68
C LYS A 8 -0.16 -11.62 -34.94
N TRP A 9 -0.48 -12.52 -34.02
CA TRP A 9 -1.70 -12.40 -33.21
C TRP A 9 -1.71 -11.13 -32.34
N LEU A 10 -0.57 -10.76 -31.73
CA LEU A 10 -0.43 -9.55 -30.92
C LEU A 10 -0.62 -8.27 -31.75
N ASN A 11 -0.06 -8.21 -32.95
CA ASN A 11 -0.23 -7.07 -33.86
C ASN A 11 -1.67 -6.98 -34.40
N ASP A 12 -2.28 -8.12 -34.73
CA ASP A 12 -3.66 -8.17 -35.24
C ASP A 12 -4.71 -7.77 -34.18
N HIS A 13 -4.35 -7.82 -32.89
CA HIS A 13 -5.22 -7.49 -31.75
C HIS A 13 -4.71 -6.27 -30.96
N GLU A 14 -3.84 -5.45 -31.55
CA GLU A 14 -3.16 -4.35 -30.86
C GLU A 14 -4.13 -3.29 -30.29
N GLU A 15 -5.29 -3.07 -30.93
CA GLU A 15 -6.38 -2.20 -30.42
C GLU A 15 -7.21 -2.85 -29.30
N GLN A 16 -7.18 -4.19 -29.19
CA GLN A 16 -7.84 -4.94 -28.10
C GLN A 16 -6.90 -5.20 -26.92
N LEU A 17 -5.58 -5.01 -27.12
CA LEU A 17 -4.63 -4.98 -26.03
C LEU A 17 -4.96 -3.76 -25.14
N PRO A 18 -5.13 -3.93 -23.81
CA PRO A 18 -5.54 -2.86 -22.90
C PRO A 18 -4.53 -1.70 -22.77
N ILE A 19 -3.45 -1.72 -23.55
CA ILE A 19 -2.31 -0.79 -23.52
C ILE A 19 -2.52 0.37 -24.52
N THR A 20 -3.28 0.15 -25.60
CA THR A 20 -3.59 1.18 -26.61
C THR A 20 -4.94 1.85 -26.40
N ALA A 21 -5.72 1.41 -25.40
CA ALA A 21 -6.95 2.09 -25.00
C ALA A 21 -6.60 3.54 -24.68
N THR A 22 -6.93 4.45 -25.61
CA THR A 22 -6.80 5.89 -25.43
C THR A 22 -7.34 6.23 -24.06
N CYS A 23 -6.51 6.86 -23.22
CA CYS A 23 -6.87 7.36 -21.91
C CYS A 23 -7.98 8.40 -22.10
N GLY A 24 -9.21 7.93 -22.23
CA GLY A 24 -10.38 8.79 -22.26
C GLY A 24 -10.46 9.51 -20.93
N TYR A 25 -11.03 10.71 -20.94
CA TYR A 25 -11.28 11.48 -19.71
C TYR A 25 -12.02 10.65 -18.62
N ASN A 26 -12.72 9.60 -19.03
CA ASN A 26 -13.47 8.68 -18.17
C ASN A 26 -12.69 7.43 -17.72
N ASP A 27 -11.39 7.29 -18.01
CA ASP A 27 -10.62 6.13 -17.54
C ASP A 27 -10.40 6.17 -16.02
N ALA A 28 -10.59 5.02 -15.36
CA ALA A 28 -10.51 4.93 -13.91
C ALA A 28 -9.12 5.31 -13.38
N LEU A 29 -8.04 4.90 -14.06
CA LEU A 29 -6.68 5.23 -13.63
C LEU A 29 -6.37 6.71 -13.85
N ALA A 30 -6.89 7.30 -14.92
CA ALA A 30 -6.77 8.74 -15.18
C ALA A 30 -7.42 9.56 -14.05
N ILE A 31 -8.65 9.22 -13.68
CA ILE A 31 -9.38 9.87 -12.58
C ILE A 31 -8.62 9.70 -11.27
N ALA A 32 -8.15 8.48 -10.96
CA ALA A 32 -7.38 8.23 -9.74
C ALA A 32 -6.05 9.01 -9.70
N THR A 33 -5.40 9.17 -10.85
CA THR A 33 -4.17 9.97 -11.00
C THR A 33 -4.43 11.46 -10.78
N LEU A 34 -5.54 12.00 -11.32
CA LEU A 34 -5.95 13.38 -11.06
C LEU A 34 -6.26 13.61 -9.58
N VAL A 35 -6.98 12.68 -8.95
CA VAL A 35 -7.25 12.71 -7.50
C VAL A 35 -5.95 12.65 -6.71
N SER A 36 -5.02 11.75 -7.04
CA SER A 36 -3.69 11.67 -6.42
C SER A 36 -2.90 12.97 -6.56
N GLY A 37 -2.96 13.61 -7.73
CA GLY A 37 -2.34 14.93 -7.97
C GLY A 37 -2.95 16.02 -7.10
N ALA A 38 -4.29 16.09 -7.03
CA ALA A 38 -4.99 17.05 -6.19
C ALA A 38 -4.67 16.85 -4.70
N VAL A 39 -4.67 15.60 -4.23
CA VAL A 39 -4.33 15.26 -2.84
C VAL A 39 -2.85 15.54 -2.54
N THR A 40 -1.95 15.34 -3.50
CA THR A 40 -0.54 15.75 -3.37
C THR A 40 -0.41 17.25 -3.11
N VAL A 41 -1.14 18.08 -3.87
CA VAL A 41 -1.14 19.54 -3.67
C VAL A 41 -1.69 19.89 -2.29
N ILE A 42 -2.79 19.25 -1.87
CA ILE A 42 -3.38 19.46 -0.54
C ILE A 42 -2.39 19.10 0.57
N HIS A 43 -1.73 17.95 0.49
CA HIS A 43 -0.73 17.52 1.48
C HIS A 43 0.47 18.46 1.53
N TYR A 44 0.99 18.88 0.36
CA TYR A 44 2.08 19.84 0.29
C TYR A 44 1.72 21.16 0.97
N LEU A 45 0.58 21.77 0.59
CA LEU A 45 0.13 23.05 1.14
C LEU A 45 -0.14 22.93 2.65
N SER A 46 -0.81 21.85 3.07
CA SER A 46 -1.11 21.62 4.48
C SER A 46 0.16 21.45 5.30
N ALA A 47 1.15 20.70 4.80
CA ALA A 47 2.44 20.54 5.47
C ALA A 47 3.20 21.87 5.63
N GLU A 48 3.16 22.74 4.61
CA GLU A 48 3.80 24.06 4.68
C GLU A 48 3.05 25.04 5.60
N ILE A 49 1.71 25.02 5.60
CA ILE A 49 0.88 25.88 6.46
C ILE A 49 1.01 25.48 7.94
N PHE A 50 0.86 24.19 8.23
CA PHE A 50 0.87 23.68 9.61
C PHE A 50 2.27 23.36 10.12
N ARG A 51 3.30 23.44 9.26
CA ARG A 51 4.69 23.06 9.54
C ARG A 51 4.86 21.62 10.03
N ASP A 52 3.91 20.78 9.62
CA ASP A 52 3.81 19.37 9.97
C ASP A 52 3.84 18.54 8.68
N TYR A 53 5.02 17.98 8.38
CA TYR A 53 5.27 17.19 7.17
C TYR A 53 4.69 15.76 7.23
N SER A 54 4.10 15.37 8.35
CA SER A 54 3.45 14.07 8.52
C SER A 54 2.00 14.02 8.01
N GLN A 55 1.52 15.07 7.32
CA GLN A 55 0.15 15.08 6.79
C GLN A 55 -0.16 13.86 5.93
N VAL A 56 0.78 13.49 5.07
CA VAL A 56 0.60 12.36 4.16
C VAL A 56 0.59 11.02 4.89
N ASP A 57 1.28 10.91 6.03
CA ASP A 57 1.30 9.71 6.87
C ASP A 57 -0.12 9.36 7.38
N ARG A 58 -0.94 10.38 7.66
CA ARG A 58 -2.35 10.21 8.06
C ARG A 58 -3.21 9.62 6.95
N ALA A 59 -2.83 9.85 5.69
CA ALA A 59 -3.58 9.45 4.51
C ALA A 59 -3.33 7.98 4.11
N TRP A 60 -2.28 7.33 4.62
CA TRP A 60 -1.95 5.94 4.31
C TRP A 60 -3.09 4.95 4.60
N SER A 61 -3.83 5.19 5.67
CA SER A 61 -4.95 4.33 6.05
C SER A 61 -6.24 4.60 5.27
N ILE A 62 -6.30 5.70 4.50
CA ILE A 62 -7.52 6.21 3.86
C ILE A 62 -7.43 6.10 2.33
N LEU A 63 -6.34 6.59 1.72
CA LEU A 63 -6.24 6.68 0.27
C LEU A 63 -6.29 5.31 -0.45
N PRO A 64 -5.64 4.24 0.03
CA PRO A 64 -5.76 2.93 -0.60
C PRO A 64 -7.19 2.41 -0.60
N ILE A 65 -7.95 2.67 0.48
CA ILE A 65 -9.38 2.35 0.56
C ILE A 65 -10.14 3.11 -0.54
N LEU A 66 -9.92 4.42 -0.64
CA LEU A 66 -10.59 5.26 -1.64
C LEU A 66 -10.25 4.82 -3.07
N TYR A 67 -8.99 4.50 -3.38
CA TYR A 67 -8.60 4.02 -4.70
C TYR A 67 -9.19 2.63 -5.01
N ALA A 68 -9.19 1.71 -4.05
CA ALA A 68 -9.78 0.38 -4.22
C ALA A 68 -11.28 0.45 -4.54
N TRP A 69 -12.03 1.24 -3.77
CA TRP A 69 -13.46 1.45 -4.02
C TRP A 69 -13.71 2.26 -5.28
N HIS A 70 -12.87 3.23 -5.62
CA HIS A 70 -12.96 3.94 -6.89
C HIS A 70 -12.88 2.99 -8.08
N PHE A 71 -11.88 2.09 -8.12
CA PHE A 71 -11.78 1.11 -9.19
C PHE A 71 -12.97 0.13 -9.21
N THR A 72 -13.48 -0.26 -8.04
CA THR A 72 -14.64 -1.16 -7.92
C THR A 72 -15.93 -0.51 -8.42
N ILE A 73 -16.19 0.73 -8.01
CA ILE A 73 -17.40 1.47 -8.37
C ILE A 73 -17.35 1.86 -9.85
N HIS A 74 -16.19 2.29 -10.36
CA HIS A 74 -16.03 2.60 -11.78
C HIS A 74 -16.28 1.38 -12.68
N ASP A 75 -15.78 0.20 -12.30
CA ASP A 75 -16.05 -1.05 -13.00
C ASP A 75 -17.55 -1.37 -13.00
N TYR A 76 -18.22 -1.23 -11.85
CA TYR A 76 -19.67 -1.41 -11.73
C TYR A 76 -20.46 -0.43 -12.62
N LEU A 77 -20.11 0.85 -12.62
CA LEU A 77 -20.79 1.86 -13.46
C LEU A 77 -20.61 1.59 -14.96
N THR A 78 -19.53 0.92 -15.35
CA THR A 78 -19.24 0.60 -16.75
C THR A 78 -19.87 -0.73 -17.19
N LYS A 79 -19.93 -1.72 -16.31
CA LYS A 79 -20.34 -3.10 -16.63
C LYS A 79 -21.70 -3.51 -16.06
N GLU A 80 -22.27 -2.68 -15.20
CA GLU A 80 -23.55 -2.88 -14.48
C GLU A 80 -23.60 -4.14 -13.61
N VAL A 81 -22.44 -4.71 -13.28
CA VAL A 81 -22.31 -5.92 -12.46
C VAL A 81 -21.08 -5.77 -11.57
N PHE A 82 -21.23 -6.09 -10.29
CA PHE A 82 -20.08 -6.09 -9.37
C PHE A 82 -19.14 -7.25 -9.67
N ASN A 83 -17.86 -6.93 -9.88
CA ASN A 83 -16.82 -7.94 -9.94
C ASN A 83 -16.50 -8.44 -8.52
N PRO A 84 -16.68 -9.74 -8.22
CA PRO A 84 -16.47 -10.27 -6.88
C PRO A 84 -15.02 -10.09 -6.39
N ARG A 85 -14.02 -10.13 -7.27
CA ARG A 85 -12.61 -9.89 -6.89
C ARG A 85 -12.36 -8.47 -6.43
N LEU A 86 -12.90 -7.49 -7.17
CA LEU A 86 -12.74 -6.07 -6.84
C LEU A 86 -13.40 -5.74 -5.49
N VAL A 87 -14.61 -6.26 -5.28
CA VAL A 87 -15.34 -6.09 -4.01
C VAL A 87 -14.56 -6.70 -2.85
N VAL A 88 -14.13 -7.96 -2.98
CA VAL A 88 -13.39 -8.65 -1.91
C VAL A 88 -12.05 -7.97 -1.62
N ALA A 89 -11.28 -7.61 -2.65
CA ALA A 89 -10.03 -6.89 -2.48
C ALA A 89 -10.26 -5.52 -1.79
N SER A 90 -11.30 -4.79 -2.17
CA SER A 90 -11.66 -3.51 -1.52
C SER A 90 -12.06 -3.70 -0.07
N ILE A 91 -12.79 -4.76 0.27
CA ILE A 91 -13.12 -5.12 1.66
C ILE A 91 -11.84 -5.44 2.45
N LEU A 92 -10.94 -6.25 1.91
CA LEU A 92 -9.67 -6.60 2.57
C LEU A 92 -8.80 -5.37 2.83
N ILE A 93 -8.67 -4.48 1.84
CA ILE A 93 -7.97 -3.19 1.99
C ILE A 93 -8.69 -2.29 3.01
N SER A 94 -10.02 -2.31 3.06
CA SER A 94 -10.81 -1.55 4.05
C SER A 94 -10.57 -2.06 5.46
N ILE A 95 -10.50 -3.39 5.67
CA ILE A 95 -10.20 -3.98 6.97
C ILE A 95 -8.77 -3.61 7.40
N TRP A 96 -7.80 -3.75 6.50
CA TRP A 96 -6.41 -3.35 6.76
C TRP A 96 -6.32 -1.87 7.13
N GLY A 97 -6.91 -0.98 6.32
CA GLY A 97 -6.85 0.47 6.55
C GLY A 97 -7.58 0.88 7.82
N SER A 98 -8.75 0.29 8.13
CA SER A 98 -9.45 0.53 9.41
C SER A 98 -8.59 0.16 10.61
N ARG A 99 -7.89 -0.97 10.54
CA ARG A 99 -6.96 -1.43 11.58
C ARG A 99 -5.75 -0.50 11.68
N LEU A 100 -5.20 -0.03 10.57
CA LEU A 100 -4.11 0.95 10.56
C LEU A 100 -4.56 2.29 11.17
N THR A 101 -5.75 2.79 10.80
CA THR A 101 -6.37 3.98 11.42
C THR A 101 -6.50 3.82 12.92
N PHE A 102 -7.03 2.68 13.40
CA PHE A 102 -7.14 2.40 14.83
C PHE A 102 -5.78 2.40 15.52
N ASN A 103 -4.79 1.69 14.96
CA ASN A 103 -3.45 1.59 15.51
C ASN A 103 -2.71 2.94 15.54
N PHE A 104 -2.94 3.78 14.54
CA PHE A 104 -2.39 5.13 14.49
C PHE A 104 -3.10 6.07 15.47
N ALA A 105 -4.43 5.97 15.59
CA ALA A 105 -5.22 6.74 16.54
C ALA A 105 -4.85 6.46 18.01
N ARG A 106 -4.72 5.19 18.40
CA ARG A 106 -4.36 4.83 19.79
C ARG A 106 -2.94 5.25 20.20
N LYS A 107 -2.05 5.46 19.23
CA LYS A 107 -0.70 6.03 19.44
C LYS A 107 -0.70 7.56 19.44
N GLY A 108 -1.86 8.17 19.19
CA GLY A 108 -2.04 9.62 19.18
C GLY A 108 -1.66 10.30 17.86
N GLY A 109 -1.49 9.57 16.76
CA GLY A 109 -1.01 10.12 15.49
C GLY A 109 -1.92 11.18 14.82
N TYR A 110 -3.15 11.31 15.29
CA TYR A 110 -4.10 12.36 14.85
C TYR A 110 -4.08 13.61 15.75
N TYR A 111 -3.29 13.64 16.81
CA TYR A 111 -3.13 14.84 17.63
C TYR A 111 -2.21 15.85 16.95
N ARG A 112 -2.44 17.15 17.19
CA ARG A 112 -1.72 18.23 16.50
C ARG A 112 -0.22 18.26 16.79
N ASN A 113 0.21 17.71 17.93
CA ASN A 113 1.60 17.69 18.37
C ASN A 113 2.29 16.34 18.14
N SER A 114 1.65 15.39 17.46
CA SER A 114 2.20 14.05 17.21
C SER A 114 2.97 13.97 15.89
N GLN A 115 3.60 15.07 15.46
CA GLN A 115 4.39 15.06 14.23
C GLN A 115 5.52 14.05 14.37
N ASP A 116 5.76 13.29 13.29
CA ASP A 116 6.88 12.37 13.23
C ASP A 116 8.22 13.13 13.40
N TYR A 117 9.00 12.70 14.40
CA TYR A 117 10.26 13.32 14.76
C TYR A 117 11.30 13.31 13.63
N ARG A 118 11.19 12.38 12.67
CA ARG A 118 12.11 12.26 11.52
C ARG A 118 12.12 13.54 10.70
N TYR A 119 10.95 14.13 10.46
CA TYR A 119 10.87 15.37 9.69
C TYR A 119 11.48 16.55 10.41
N LEU A 120 11.38 16.62 11.75
CA LEU A 120 12.04 17.64 12.56
C LEU A 120 13.55 17.49 12.48
N TYR A 121 14.05 16.27 12.65
CA TYR A 121 15.47 15.95 12.54
C TYR A 121 16.07 16.30 11.16
N ILE A 122 15.35 15.96 10.08
CA ILE A 122 15.79 16.30 8.72
C ILE A 122 15.78 17.82 8.53
N LYS A 123 14.71 18.50 8.93
CA LYS A 123 14.57 19.95 8.83
C LYS A 123 15.66 20.70 9.60
N GLU A 124 16.06 20.22 10.77
CA GLU A 124 17.18 20.78 11.55
C GLU A 124 18.50 20.71 10.78
N LYS A 125 18.72 19.65 9.99
CA LYS A 125 19.95 19.48 9.20
C LYS A 125 19.97 20.29 7.90
N ILE A 126 18.86 20.34 7.17
CA ILE A 126 18.83 20.92 5.81
C ILE A 126 18.20 22.32 5.77
N GLY A 127 17.55 22.76 6.84
CA GLY A 127 16.86 24.05 6.91
C GLY A 127 15.49 24.06 6.21
N GLY A 128 14.72 25.12 6.47
CA GLY A 128 13.31 25.20 6.04
C GLY A 128 13.09 25.24 4.52
N VAL A 129 13.97 25.91 3.77
CA VAL A 129 13.85 26.04 2.30
C VAL A 129 14.07 24.68 1.61
N LEU A 130 15.14 23.98 1.97
CA LEU A 130 15.40 22.64 1.42
C LEU A 130 14.34 21.63 1.89
N MET A 131 13.81 21.78 3.10
CA MET A 131 12.70 20.97 3.58
C MET A 131 11.42 21.18 2.73
N ALA A 132 11.10 22.42 2.36
CA ALA A 132 9.97 22.70 1.49
C ALA A 132 10.16 22.12 0.08
N ILE A 133 11.38 22.21 -0.48
CA ILE A 133 11.72 21.57 -1.76
C ILE A 133 11.63 20.04 -1.67
N LEU A 134 12.14 19.44 -0.59
CA LEU A 134 12.05 18.01 -0.34
C LEU A 134 10.58 17.57 -0.21
N ASN A 135 9.75 18.38 0.44
CA ASN A 135 8.33 18.11 0.56
C ASN A 135 7.61 18.16 -0.79
N LEU A 136 7.90 19.18 -1.59
CA LEU A 136 7.31 19.37 -2.92
C LEU A 136 7.70 18.27 -3.90
N THR A 137 8.95 17.80 -3.86
CA THR A 137 9.51 16.91 -4.89
C THR A 137 9.52 15.44 -4.48
N ALA A 138 9.64 15.14 -3.18
CA ALA A 138 9.71 13.78 -2.67
C ALA A 138 8.53 13.48 -1.75
N ILE A 139 8.43 14.09 -0.56
CA ILE A 139 7.53 13.60 0.50
C ILE A 139 6.08 13.55 0.03
N ALA A 140 5.51 14.67 -0.42
CA ALA A 140 4.12 14.72 -0.85
C ALA A 140 3.86 13.89 -2.13
N PRO A 141 4.55 14.10 -3.27
CA PRO A 141 4.22 13.38 -4.50
C PRO A 141 4.54 11.89 -4.42
N PHE A 142 5.71 11.52 -3.88
CA PHE A 142 6.13 10.12 -3.86
C PHE A 142 5.17 9.27 -3.05
N GLN A 143 4.79 9.70 -1.84
CA GLN A 143 3.88 8.93 -0.99
C GLN A 143 2.46 8.83 -1.59
N ASN A 144 1.92 9.89 -2.18
CA ASN A 144 0.58 9.82 -2.79
C ASN A 144 0.57 8.92 -4.04
N ILE A 145 1.59 9.04 -4.89
CA ILE A 145 1.76 8.15 -6.04
C ILE A 145 1.91 6.70 -5.59
N LEU A 146 2.70 6.44 -4.54
CA LEU A 146 2.88 5.13 -3.93
C LEU A 146 1.55 4.52 -3.48
N LEU A 147 0.69 5.29 -2.79
CA LEU A 147 -0.63 4.83 -2.34
C LEU A 147 -1.58 4.49 -3.49
N LEU A 148 -1.48 5.21 -4.61
CA LEU A 148 -2.18 4.86 -5.83
C LEU A 148 -1.61 3.56 -6.45
N LEU A 149 -0.29 3.45 -6.54
CA LEU A 149 0.38 2.30 -7.18
C LEU A 149 0.12 0.99 -6.45
N ILE A 150 0.11 0.95 -5.12
CA ILE A 150 -0.22 -0.27 -4.36
C ILE A 150 -1.68 -0.71 -4.58
N SER A 151 -2.56 0.23 -4.97
CA SER A 151 -3.97 -0.03 -5.30
C SER A 151 -4.19 -0.35 -6.78
N SER A 152 -3.21 -0.05 -7.65
CA SER A 152 -3.30 -0.25 -9.11
C SER A 152 -3.51 -1.69 -9.59
N PRO A 153 -3.19 -2.77 -8.84
CA PRO A 153 -3.57 -4.11 -9.26
C PRO A 153 -5.09 -4.28 -9.46
N LEU A 154 -5.92 -3.55 -8.70
CA LEU A 154 -7.38 -3.58 -8.87
C LEU A 154 -7.81 -2.95 -10.21
N TYR A 155 -7.09 -1.93 -10.69
CA TYR A 155 -7.33 -1.40 -12.04
C TYR A 155 -7.04 -2.44 -13.13
N VAL A 156 -5.99 -3.25 -12.96
CA VAL A 156 -5.72 -4.37 -13.91
C VAL A 156 -6.85 -5.39 -13.87
N VAL A 157 -7.35 -5.72 -12.67
CA VAL A 157 -8.51 -6.63 -12.51
C VAL A 157 -9.75 -6.07 -13.23
N SER A 158 -10.03 -4.77 -13.12
CA SER A 158 -11.20 -4.16 -13.79
C SER A 158 -11.06 -4.17 -15.32
N LYS A 159 -9.84 -4.09 -15.88
CA LYS A 159 -9.63 -4.15 -17.34
C LYS A 159 -9.66 -5.56 -17.91
N VAL A 160 -9.13 -6.55 -17.20
CA VAL A 160 -8.91 -7.90 -17.74
C VAL A 160 -10.03 -8.87 -17.38
N SER A 161 -10.72 -8.66 -16.27
CA SER A 161 -11.76 -9.59 -15.83
C SER A 161 -12.99 -9.47 -16.73
N ASN A 162 -13.24 -10.54 -17.51
CA ASN A 162 -14.56 -10.84 -18.07
C ASN A 162 -15.55 -11.04 -16.92
N LYS A 163 -16.86 -10.99 -17.22
CA LYS A 163 -17.99 -11.07 -16.28
C LYS A 163 -18.01 -12.41 -15.50
N SER A 164 -17.03 -12.63 -14.63
CA SER A 164 -16.96 -13.78 -13.75
C SER A 164 -17.96 -13.58 -12.64
N VAL A 165 -18.86 -14.54 -12.48
CA VAL A 165 -19.97 -14.49 -11.52
C VAL A 165 -19.51 -14.94 -10.13
N ALA A 166 -18.33 -15.58 -10.01
CA ALA A 166 -17.87 -16.19 -8.76
C ALA A 166 -16.35 -16.10 -8.57
N LEU A 167 -15.92 -16.21 -7.31
CA LEU A 167 -14.51 -16.34 -6.95
C LEU A 167 -13.99 -17.74 -7.30
N SER A 168 -12.80 -17.82 -7.87
CA SER A 168 -12.10 -19.08 -8.12
C SER A 168 -11.49 -19.64 -6.84
N THR A 169 -11.07 -20.90 -6.86
CA THR A 169 -10.28 -21.51 -5.75
C THR A 169 -9.01 -20.72 -5.46
N PHE A 170 -8.36 -20.17 -6.50
CA PHE A 170 -7.15 -19.37 -6.34
C PHE A 170 -7.44 -18.05 -5.61
N ASP A 171 -8.59 -17.42 -5.89
CA ASP A 171 -9.05 -16.22 -5.18
C ASP A 171 -9.26 -16.49 -3.68
N TRP A 172 -9.81 -17.65 -3.31
CA TRP A 172 -9.96 -18.04 -1.90
C TRP A 172 -8.62 -18.27 -1.19
N ILE A 173 -7.61 -18.79 -1.90
CA ILE A 173 -6.24 -18.89 -1.37
C ILE A 173 -5.67 -17.49 -1.11
N ILE A 174 -5.85 -16.56 -2.05
CA ILE A 174 -5.43 -15.16 -1.92
C ILE A 174 -6.09 -14.52 -0.69
N VAL A 175 -7.41 -14.66 -0.53
CA VAL A 175 -8.15 -14.16 0.63
C VAL A 175 -7.60 -14.73 1.93
N SER A 176 -7.39 -16.06 1.98
CA SER A 176 -6.91 -16.74 3.19
C SER A 176 -5.50 -16.29 3.56
N LEU A 177 -4.61 -16.13 2.58
CA LEU A 177 -3.25 -15.60 2.78
C LEU A 177 -3.29 -14.16 3.30
N HIS A 178 -4.12 -13.30 2.72
CA HIS A 178 -4.25 -11.91 3.15
C HIS A 178 -4.71 -11.83 4.60
N LEU A 179 -5.76 -12.58 4.98
CA LEU A 179 -6.25 -12.60 6.36
C LEU A 179 -5.23 -13.20 7.34
N GLY A 180 -4.45 -14.19 6.91
CA GLY A 180 -3.33 -14.74 7.68
C GLY A 180 -2.26 -13.70 7.97
N PHE A 181 -1.82 -12.94 6.97
CA PHE A 181 -0.87 -11.86 7.19
C PHE A 181 -1.46 -10.70 8.01
N LEU A 182 -2.72 -10.35 7.79
CA LEU A 182 -3.42 -9.36 8.61
C LEU A 182 -3.42 -9.75 10.10
N LEU A 183 -3.64 -11.04 10.40
CA LEU A 183 -3.56 -11.55 11.77
C LEU A 183 -2.14 -11.43 12.34
N ILE A 184 -1.12 -11.80 11.57
CA ILE A 184 0.29 -11.65 11.99
C ILE A 184 0.60 -10.18 12.29
N GLU A 185 0.17 -9.26 11.43
CA GLU A 185 0.37 -7.83 11.61
C GLU A 185 -0.37 -7.29 12.85
N ALA A 186 -1.62 -7.72 13.07
CA ALA A 186 -2.40 -7.34 14.23
C ALA A 186 -1.74 -7.82 15.54
N VAL A 187 -1.31 -9.08 15.59
CA VAL A 187 -0.62 -9.65 16.77
C VAL A 187 0.72 -8.95 17.02
N ALA A 188 1.50 -8.68 15.98
CA ALA A 188 2.77 -7.99 16.10
C ALA A 188 2.61 -6.58 16.66
N ASP A 189 1.61 -5.84 16.18
CA ASP A 189 1.35 -4.49 16.66
C ASP A 189 0.79 -4.46 18.09
N GLU A 190 -0.04 -5.42 18.49
CA GLU A 190 -0.46 -5.53 19.90
C GLU A 190 0.71 -5.84 20.83
N GLN A 191 1.59 -6.77 20.44
CA GLN A 191 2.80 -7.08 21.22
C GLN A 191 3.69 -5.83 21.37
N GLN A 192 3.90 -5.10 20.28
CA GLN A 192 4.71 -3.88 20.30
C GLN A 192 4.04 -2.77 21.13
N TYR A 193 2.73 -2.60 20.99
CA TYR A 193 1.97 -1.61 21.75
C TYR A 193 2.03 -1.90 23.26
N ALA A 194 1.75 -3.13 23.67
CA ALA A 194 1.82 -3.54 25.07
C ALA A 194 3.22 -3.32 25.67
N PHE A 195 4.28 -3.68 24.92
CA PHE A 195 5.65 -3.46 25.35
C PHE A 195 6.00 -1.99 25.51
N GLN A 196 5.67 -1.14 24.53
CA GLN A 196 5.97 0.30 24.61
C GLN A 196 5.16 0.95 25.72
N THR A 197 3.88 0.62 25.89
CA THR A 197 3.05 1.12 26.99
C THR A 197 3.65 0.75 28.35
N ALA A 198 4.05 -0.51 28.55
CA ALA A 198 4.70 -0.94 29.78
C ALA A 198 6.05 -0.24 30.00
N LYS A 199 6.86 -0.08 28.96
CA LYS A 199 8.14 0.64 29.01
C LYS A 199 7.95 2.10 29.43
N HIS A 200 6.97 2.79 28.83
CA HIS A 200 6.68 4.18 29.16
C HIS A 200 6.20 4.32 30.61
N ALA A 201 5.32 3.43 31.08
CA ALA A 201 4.88 3.43 32.48
C ALA A 201 6.04 3.20 33.47
N LEU A 202 7.01 2.33 33.15
CA LEU A 202 8.19 2.12 33.99
C LEU A 202 9.09 3.36 34.05
N LEU A 203 9.24 4.09 32.94
CA LEU A 203 10.06 5.29 32.85
C LEU A 203 9.51 6.50 33.63
N GLU A 204 8.25 6.45 34.07
CA GLU A 204 7.68 7.45 34.99
C GLU A 204 8.28 7.33 36.40
N TYR A 205 8.74 6.15 36.78
CA TYR A 205 9.26 5.85 38.14
C TYR A 205 10.74 5.48 38.16
N LEU A 206 11.30 5.00 37.05
CA LEU A 206 12.66 4.51 36.93
C LEU A 206 13.45 5.33 35.90
N GLN A 207 14.73 5.53 36.16
CA GLN A 207 15.65 6.03 35.14
C GLN A 207 15.89 4.95 34.07
N SER A 208 16.17 5.36 32.83
CA SER A 208 16.45 4.43 31.73
C SER A 208 17.58 3.43 32.03
N SER A 209 18.55 3.81 32.86
CA SER A 209 19.65 2.94 33.32
C SER A 209 19.22 1.81 34.26
N GLN A 210 18.05 1.93 34.89
CA GLN A 210 17.49 0.98 35.85
C GLN A 210 16.54 -0.03 35.20
N LEU A 211 16.19 0.15 33.92
CA LEU A 211 15.40 -0.82 33.17
C LEU A 211 16.15 -2.16 33.05
N LYS A 212 15.41 -3.26 33.14
CA LYS A 212 15.93 -4.63 33.06
C LYS A 212 15.42 -5.34 31.81
N ASP A 213 16.13 -6.40 31.42
CA ASP A 213 15.74 -7.32 30.34
C ASP A 213 15.43 -6.61 29.01
N ASP A 214 14.36 -7.01 28.33
CA ASP A 214 13.92 -6.46 27.04
C ASP A 214 13.66 -4.94 27.11
N TYR A 215 13.26 -4.40 28.27
CA TYR A 215 13.07 -2.96 28.45
C TYR A 215 14.38 -2.17 28.39
N LYS A 216 15.49 -2.76 28.87
CA LYS A 216 16.83 -2.17 28.78
C LYS A 216 17.30 -2.10 27.33
N HIS A 217 17.07 -3.16 26.57
CA HIS A 217 17.38 -3.22 25.15
C HIS A 217 16.43 -2.37 24.31
N GLY A 218 15.25 -2.04 24.84
CA GLY A 218 14.25 -1.21 24.20
C GLY A 218 13.48 -1.95 23.10
N PHE A 219 13.59 -3.27 23.03
CA PHE A 219 12.97 -4.11 22.02
C PHE A 219 12.70 -5.52 22.55
N LEU A 220 11.57 -6.09 22.15
CA LEU A 220 11.17 -7.47 22.46
C LEU A 220 12.02 -8.44 21.63
N TRP A 221 12.97 -9.14 22.25
CA TRP A 221 13.83 -10.07 21.47
C TRP A 221 13.68 -11.53 21.87
N HIS A 222 13.11 -11.82 23.04
CA HIS A 222 12.95 -13.19 23.55
C HIS A 222 11.53 -13.77 23.41
N SER A 223 10.57 -13.03 22.87
CA SER A 223 9.15 -13.42 22.98
C SER A 223 8.29 -12.95 21.81
N GLY A 224 7.17 -13.64 21.60
CA GLY A 224 6.18 -13.28 20.59
C GLY A 224 6.69 -13.47 19.16
N LEU A 225 6.21 -12.64 18.23
CA LEU A 225 6.65 -12.68 16.83
C LEU A 225 8.04 -12.06 16.63
N PHE A 226 8.46 -11.21 17.56
CA PHE A 226 9.72 -10.47 17.46
C PHE A 226 10.97 -11.31 17.73
N GLN A 227 10.81 -12.52 18.27
CA GLN A 227 11.90 -13.51 18.35
C GLN A 227 12.34 -14.03 16.96
N TYR A 228 11.44 -13.99 15.96
CA TYR A 228 11.71 -14.49 14.60
C TYR A 228 12.14 -13.40 13.63
N SER A 229 11.69 -12.16 13.84
CA SER A 229 11.99 -11.02 12.97
C SER A 229 11.99 -9.73 13.78
N ARG A 230 12.86 -8.78 13.41
CA ARG A 230 12.86 -7.44 14.01
C ARG A 230 11.60 -6.63 13.68
N HIS A 231 10.97 -6.93 12.54
CA HIS A 231 9.81 -6.19 12.02
C HIS A 231 8.77 -7.16 11.43
N PRO A 232 8.11 -8.00 12.25
CA PRO A 232 7.12 -8.97 11.79
C PRO A 232 5.86 -8.29 11.26
N ASN A 233 5.45 -7.16 11.85
CA ASN A 233 4.37 -6.31 11.34
C ASN A 233 4.68 -5.81 9.92
N PHE A 234 5.89 -5.28 9.72
CA PHE A 234 6.31 -4.77 8.43
C PHE A 234 6.33 -5.86 7.34
N PHE A 235 6.86 -7.04 7.68
CA PHE A 235 6.86 -8.19 6.78
C PHE A 235 5.43 -8.60 6.39
N ALA A 236 4.52 -8.63 7.35
CA ALA A 236 3.12 -8.96 7.11
C ALA A 236 2.43 -7.93 6.21
N GLU A 237 2.63 -6.63 6.46
CA GLU A 237 2.09 -5.56 5.63
C GLU A 237 2.57 -5.66 4.18
N MET A 238 3.89 -5.80 3.97
CA MET A 238 4.47 -5.99 2.64
C MET A 238 3.89 -7.23 1.94
N SER A 239 3.75 -8.33 2.68
CA SER A 239 3.18 -9.57 2.14
C SER A 239 1.70 -9.40 1.74
N MET A 240 0.90 -8.65 2.50
CA MET A 240 -0.49 -8.36 2.13
C MET A 240 -0.60 -7.62 0.80
N TRP A 241 0.24 -6.61 0.55
CA TRP A 241 0.22 -5.89 -0.73
C TRP A 241 0.63 -6.78 -1.91
N TRP A 242 1.58 -7.69 -1.72
CA TRP A 242 1.88 -8.74 -2.71
C TRP A 242 0.71 -9.69 -2.94
N VAL A 243 -0.04 -10.03 -1.89
CA VAL A 243 -1.24 -10.86 -2.00
C VAL A 243 -2.37 -10.12 -2.73
N ILE A 244 -2.59 -8.82 -2.47
CA ILE A 244 -3.52 -7.99 -3.24
C ILE A 244 -3.13 -7.98 -4.73
N TYR A 245 -1.84 -7.89 -5.03
CA TYR A 245 -1.34 -8.01 -6.40
C TYR A 245 -1.74 -9.33 -7.08
N LEU A 246 -1.78 -10.46 -6.35
CA LEU A 246 -2.17 -11.76 -6.90
C LEU A 246 -3.60 -11.79 -7.45
N PHE A 247 -4.51 -10.89 -7.02
CA PHE A 247 -5.84 -10.78 -7.66
C PHE A 247 -5.74 -10.41 -9.14
N SER A 248 -4.78 -9.56 -9.51
CA SER A 248 -4.53 -9.21 -10.92
C SER A 248 -4.01 -10.41 -11.71
N VAL A 249 -3.14 -11.23 -11.10
CA VAL A 249 -2.62 -12.46 -11.69
C VAL A 249 -3.74 -13.48 -11.88
N SER A 250 -4.61 -13.65 -10.87
CA SER A 250 -5.78 -14.51 -10.91
C SER A 250 -6.74 -14.11 -12.04
N ALA A 251 -7.01 -12.80 -12.19
CA ALA A 251 -7.85 -12.29 -13.26
C ALA A 251 -7.26 -12.52 -14.66
N ILE A 252 -5.94 -12.32 -14.83
CA ILE A 252 -5.25 -12.60 -16.09
C ILE A 252 -5.27 -14.10 -16.41
N GLN A 253 -5.06 -14.96 -15.40
CA GLN A 253 -5.10 -16.40 -15.58
C GLN A 253 -6.49 -16.86 -16.06
N GLU A 254 -7.57 -16.36 -15.47
CA GLU A 254 -8.93 -16.70 -15.91
C GLU A 254 -9.20 -16.21 -17.34
N ALA A 255 -8.76 -15.00 -17.69
CA ALA A 255 -8.98 -14.44 -19.03
C ALA A 255 -8.20 -15.18 -20.13
N THR A 256 -6.99 -15.68 -19.82
CA THR A 256 -6.07 -16.28 -20.81
C THR A 256 -6.01 -17.81 -20.76
N GLY A 257 -6.52 -18.43 -19.70
CA GLY A 257 -6.43 -19.88 -19.47
C GLY A 257 -5.02 -20.38 -19.10
N VAL A 258 -4.05 -19.48 -18.89
CA VAL A 258 -2.66 -19.83 -18.62
C VAL A 258 -2.20 -19.15 -17.32
N LEU A 259 -1.61 -19.93 -16.40
CA LEU A 259 -0.97 -19.41 -15.19
C LEU A 259 0.35 -18.71 -15.58
N HIS A 260 0.26 -17.48 -16.08
CA HIS A 260 1.41 -16.70 -16.51
C HIS A 260 2.06 -15.99 -15.30
N LEU A 261 2.88 -16.71 -14.53
CA LEU A 261 3.71 -16.09 -13.49
C LEU A 261 5.00 -15.43 -14.04
N VAL A 262 5.37 -15.63 -15.32
CA VAL A 262 6.77 -15.39 -15.74
C VAL A 262 7.01 -14.53 -16.99
N ASN A 263 6.08 -14.27 -17.92
CA ASN A 263 6.51 -13.56 -19.15
C ASN A 263 5.44 -12.83 -19.98
N THR A 264 4.98 -11.67 -19.53
CA THR A 264 4.29 -10.67 -20.37
C THR A 264 4.89 -9.26 -20.18
N GLN A 265 4.67 -8.35 -21.13
CA GLN A 265 4.99 -6.92 -20.96
C GLN A 265 4.28 -6.32 -19.73
N ILE A 266 3.12 -6.85 -19.36
CA ILE A 266 2.37 -6.49 -18.14
C ILE A 266 3.20 -6.82 -16.90
N THR A 267 3.79 -8.02 -16.79
CA THR A 267 4.75 -8.32 -15.71
C THR A 267 6.01 -7.46 -15.75
N ARG A 268 6.46 -6.92 -16.89
CA ARG A 268 7.59 -5.97 -16.92
C ARG A 268 7.20 -4.58 -16.40
N TYR A 269 6.00 -4.11 -16.76
CA TYR A 269 5.44 -2.86 -16.23
C TYR A 269 5.19 -2.96 -14.72
N ILE A 270 4.56 -4.05 -14.29
CA ILE A 270 4.34 -4.36 -12.88
C ILE A 270 5.66 -4.53 -12.15
N LYS A 271 6.62 -5.28 -12.69
CA LYS A 271 7.96 -5.42 -12.08
C LYS A 271 8.67 -4.07 -12.00
N SER A 272 8.58 -3.22 -13.02
CA SER A 272 9.12 -1.84 -12.97
C SER A 272 8.47 -1.01 -11.86
N VAL A 273 7.14 -1.08 -11.72
CA VAL A 273 6.39 -0.43 -10.65
C VAL A 273 6.81 -1.01 -9.29
N SER A 274 6.70 -2.32 -9.07
CA SER A 274 7.05 -3.02 -7.82
C SER A 274 8.51 -2.88 -7.39
N THR A 275 9.46 -2.85 -8.33
CA THR A 275 10.89 -2.65 -8.00
C THR A 275 11.16 -1.21 -7.59
N SER A 276 10.42 -0.25 -8.16
CA SER A 276 10.45 1.17 -7.77
C SER A 276 9.74 1.41 -6.42
N LEU A 277 8.66 0.67 -6.15
CA LEU A 277 7.97 0.63 -4.85
C LEU A 277 8.93 0.19 -3.73
N PHE A 278 9.73 -0.86 -3.98
CA PHE A 278 10.68 -1.39 -3.00
C PHE A 278 11.86 -0.44 -2.73
N HIS A 279 12.41 0.21 -3.76
CA HIS A 279 13.51 1.16 -3.59
C HIS A 279 13.07 2.42 -2.84
N GLY A 280 11.92 2.99 -3.17
CA GLY A 280 11.47 4.21 -2.48
C GLY A 280 10.98 3.96 -1.05
N PHE A 281 10.41 2.78 -0.76
CA PHE A 281 10.03 2.42 0.61
C PHE A 281 11.24 2.11 1.52
N LEU A 282 12.28 1.44 0.98
CA LEU A 282 13.53 1.20 1.72
C LEU A 282 14.27 2.50 2.05
N LEU A 283 14.30 3.47 1.13
CA LEU A 283 14.95 4.77 1.35
C LEU A 283 14.29 5.62 2.45
N MET A 284 12.99 5.44 2.70
CA MET A 284 12.26 6.19 3.74
C MET A 284 12.39 5.61 5.15
N ASN A 285 12.77 4.33 5.29
CA ASN A 285 12.91 3.66 6.58
C ASN A 285 14.37 3.35 6.96
N SER A 286 15.33 3.67 6.09
CA SER A 286 16.77 3.59 6.36
C SER A 286 17.40 4.93 6.77
N ILE A 287 16.59 5.95 7.08
CA ILE A 287 16.99 7.26 7.63
C ILE A 287 16.22 7.48 8.92
#